data_AF-A0AAV5ZEL0-F1
#
_entry.id   AF-A0AAV5ZEL0-F1
#
_cell.length_a   1.000
_cell.length_b   1.000
_cell.length_c   1.000
_cell.angle_alpha   90.00
_cell.angle_beta   90.00
_cell.angle_gamma   90.00
#
_symmetry.space_group_name_H-M   'P 1'
#
loop_
_entity.id
_entity.type
_entity.pdbx_description
1 polymer ?
#
loop_
_entity_poly.entity_id
_entity_poly.type
_entity_poly.pdbx_seq_one_letter_code
_entity_poly.pdbx_strand_id
1 'polypeptide(L)'
;MPVVRCPDCGALIELPSRVKSGDLVECPNCAGHLLRVREDADAWSATLAHRVSCPECDELLTLPEGARPGDLVRCCGRDYRLTFEYGAFAAEEVSR
;
A
#
# COMPACT_ATOMS: atom_id res chain seq x y z
N MET A 1 -5.91 12.00 -20.16
CA MET A 1 -5.14 11.62 -18.95
C MET A 1 -5.65 10.26 -18.52
N PRO A 2 -4.77 9.29 -18.21
CA PRO A 2 -5.22 7.99 -17.75
C PRO A 2 -5.97 8.14 -16.42
N VAL A 3 -6.99 7.30 -16.22
CA VAL A 3 -7.78 7.27 -14.99
C VAL A 3 -7.77 5.87 -14.41
N VAL A 4 -7.81 5.79 -13.10
CA VAL A 4 -7.90 4.52 -12.39
C VAL A 4 -9.08 4.55 -11.42
N ARG A 5 -9.69 3.39 -11.18
CA ARG A 5 -10.76 3.25 -10.19
C ARG A 5 -10.18 2.84 -8.85
N CYS A 6 -10.52 3.57 -7.79
CA CYS A 6 -10.20 3.17 -6.42
C CYS A 6 -10.94 1.86 -6.09
N PRO A 7 -10.24 0.81 -5.61
CA PRO A 7 -10.87 -0.47 -5.28
C PRO A 7 -11.82 -0.38 -4.06
N ASP A 8 -11.59 0.55 -3.14
CA ASP A 8 -12.38 0.67 -1.90
C ASP A 8 -13.70 1.44 -2.11
N CYS A 9 -13.62 2.67 -2.61
CA CYS A 9 -14.79 3.54 -2.75
C CYS A 9 -15.35 3.61 -4.18
N GLY A 10 -14.66 3.05 -5.16
CA GLY A 10 -15.07 3.07 -6.56
C GLY A 10 -14.88 4.41 -7.29
N ALA A 11 -14.31 5.44 -6.63
CA ALA A 11 -14.04 6.74 -7.24
C ALA A 11 -13.03 6.65 -8.39
N LEU A 12 -13.19 7.52 -9.39
CA LEU A 12 -12.23 7.67 -10.48
C LEU A 12 -11.16 8.68 -10.08
N ILE A 13 -9.89 8.31 -10.26
CA ILE A 13 -8.73 9.12 -9.92
C ILE A 13 -7.96 9.39 -11.20
N GLU A 14 -7.72 10.66 -11.49
CA GLU A 14 -6.88 11.07 -12.61
C GLU A 14 -5.41 10.83 -12.27
N LEU A 15 -4.70 10.15 -13.17
CA LEU A 15 -3.28 9.90 -13.03
C LEU A 15 -2.46 10.98 -13.73
N PRO A 16 -1.29 11.37 -13.16
CA PRO A 16 -0.41 12.34 -13.80
C PRO A 16 0.12 11.79 -15.12
N SER A 17 0.43 12.67 -16.07
CA SER A 17 0.84 12.27 -17.44
C SER A 17 2.18 11.52 -17.53
N ARG A 18 2.95 11.45 -16.43
CA ARG A 18 4.22 10.72 -16.33
C ARG A 18 4.15 9.51 -15.38
N VAL A 19 2.95 9.10 -14.99
CA VAL A 19 2.73 7.93 -14.13
C VAL A 19 3.32 6.68 -14.77
N LYS A 20 3.84 5.78 -13.94
CA LYS A 20 4.37 4.47 -14.33
C LYS A 20 3.69 3.37 -13.54
N SER A 21 3.64 2.18 -14.13
CA SER A 21 3.26 0.98 -13.39
C SER A 21 4.14 0.81 -12.14
N GLY A 22 3.51 0.58 -10.99
CA GLY A 22 4.16 0.54 -9.68
C GLY A 22 4.13 1.84 -8.90
N ASP A 23 3.81 2.98 -9.52
CA ASP A 23 3.70 4.27 -8.83
C ASP A 23 2.61 4.25 -7.76
N LEU A 24 2.75 5.14 -6.79
CA LEU A 24 1.82 5.31 -5.69
C LEU A 24 1.04 6.62 -5.88
N VAL A 25 -0.29 6.53 -5.76
CA VAL A 25 -1.19 7.68 -5.81
C VAL A 25 -2.16 7.62 -4.64
N GLU A 26 -2.58 8.78 -4.14
CA GLU A 26 -3.54 8.83 -3.04
C GLU A 26 -4.97 8.94 -3.57
N CYS A 27 -5.90 8.22 -2.93
CA CYS A 27 -7.32 8.40 -3.16
C CYS A 27 -7.84 9.59 -2.32
N PRO A 28 -8.30 10.68 -2.96
CA PRO A 28 -8.80 11.85 -2.23
C PRO A 28 -10.10 11.55 -1.44
N ASN A 29 -10.84 10.52 -1.85
CA ASN A 29 -12.13 10.16 -1.25
C ASN A 29 -12.03 9.12 -0.12
N CYS A 30 -10.85 8.50 0.07
CA CYS A 30 -10.61 7.51 1.13
C CYS A 30 -9.60 8.04 2.17
N ALA A 31 -9.69 9.33 2.53
CA ALA A 31 -8.81 9.94 3.53
C ALA A 31 -7.30 9.67 3.31
N GLY A 32 -6.85 9.68 2.04
CA GLY A 32 -5.44 9.45 1.70
C GLY A 32 -5.01 7.98 1.67
N HIS A 33 -5.93 7.02 1.45
CA HIS A 33 -5.55 5.64 1.13
C HIS A 33 -4.60 5.64 -0.08
N LEU A 34 -3.48 4.94 0.09
CA LEU A 34 -2.43 4.85 -0.91
C LEU A 34 -2.76 3.71 -1.87
N LEU A 35 -2.71 3.99 -3.17
CA LEU A 35 -3.02 3.06 -4.23
C LEU A 35 -1.76 2.81 -5.05
N ARG A 36 -1.47 1.55 -5.33
CA ARG A 36 -0.44 1.16 -6.30
C ARG A 36 -1.11 1.00 -7.65
N VAL A 37 -0.66 1.77 -8.64
CA VAL A 37 -1.22 1.69 -10.00
C VAL A 37 -0.46 0.68 -10.84
N ARG A 38 -1.18 -0.01 -11.71
CA ARG A 38 -0.62 -0.95 -12.69
C ARG A 38 -1.23 -0.68 -14.05
N GLU A 39 -0.37 -0.63 -15.05
CA GLU A 39 -0.74 -0.62 -16.45
C GLU A 39 -0.83 -2.07 -16.96
N ASP A 40 -1.96 -2.45 -17.54
CA ASP A 40 -2.19 -3.75 -18.19
C ASP A 40 -2.77 -3.53 -19.59
N ALA A 41 -2.01 -3.97 -20.60
CA ALA A 41 -2.24 -3.78 -22.04
C ALA A 41 -2.43 -2.31 -22.48
N ASP A 42 -3.55 -1.69 -22.11
CA ASP A 42 -3.92 -0.29 -22.38
C ASP A 42 -4.82 0.32 -21.28
N ALA A 43 -5.00 -0.39 -20.16
CA ALA A 43 -5.87 0.01 -19.05
C ALA A 43 -5.05 0.21 -17.77
N TRP A 44 -5.48 1.19 -16.97
CA TRP A 44 -4.93 1.42 -15.65
C TRP A 44 -5.82 0.78 -14.59
N SER A 45 -5.19 0.04 -13.69
CA SER A 45 -5.80 -0.58 -12.52
C SER A 45 -5.09 -0.13 -11.25
N ALA A 46 -5.77 -0.20 -10.11
CA ALA A 46 -5.19 0.14 -8.81
C ALA A 46 -5.46 -0.97 -7.81
N THR A 47 -4.45 -1.25 -6.99
CA THR A 47 -4.56 -2.08 -5.78
C THR A 47 -4.23 -1.24 -4.55
N LEU A 48 -4.64 -1.69 -3.37
CA LEU A 48 -4.27 -1.01 -2.13
C LEU A 48 -2.78 -1.19 -1.87
N ALA A 49 -2.08 -0.07 -1.68
CA ALA A 49 -0.72 -0.04 -1.16
C ALA A 49 -0.80 0.06 0.36
N HIS A 50 -0.88 -1.08 1.02
CA HIS A 50 -0.95 -1.14 2.47
C HIS A 50 0.29 -0.51 3.11
N ARG A 51 0.08 0.12 4.26
CA ARG A 51 1.14 0.69 5.10
C ARG A 51 1.05 0.09 6.48
N VAL A 52 2.19 0.03 7.15
CA VAL A 52 2.31 -0.40 8.53
C VAL A 52 3.18 0.59 9.30
N SER A 53 2.83 0.88 10.55
CA SER A 53 3.68 1.69 11.42
C SER A 53 4.76 0.82 12.04
N CYS A 54 6.02 1.26 12.03
CA CYS A 54 7.07 0.63 12.80
C CYS A 54 6.82 0.84 14.31
N PRO A 55 6.77 -0.22 15.13
CA PRO A 55 6.48 -0.09 16.57
C PRO A 55 7.52 0.71 17.38
N GLU A 56 8.73 0.92 16.85
CA GLU A 56 9.82 1.59 17.59
C GLU A 56 9.93 3.08 17.30
N CYS A 57 9.66 3.48 16.05
CA CYS A 57 9.94 4.84 15.58
C CYS A 57 8.73 5.53 14.92
N ASP A 58 7.58 4.84 14.87
CA ASP A 58 6.35 5.30 14.23
C ASP A 58 6.48 5.63 12.72
N GLU A 59 7.56 5.20 12.08
CA GLU A 59 7.74 5.37 10.64
C GLU A 59 6.72 4.52 9.88
N LEU A 60 6.00 5.15 8.93
CA LEU A 60 5.05 4.46 8.06
C LEU A 60 5.79 3.80 6.89
N LEU A 61 5.82 2.48 6.91
CA LEU A 61 6.43 1.66 5.87
C LEU A 61 5.36 1.27 4.85
N THR A 62 5.58 1.61 3.58
CA THR A 62 4.74 1.09 2.48
C THR A 62 5.13 -0.35 2.18
N LEU A 63 4.15 -1.24 2.25
CA LEU A 63 4.36 -2.66 1.98
C LEU A 63 4.55 -2.92 0.48
N PRO A 64 5.36 -3.93 0.13
CA PRO A 64 5.48 -4.38 -1.25
C PRO A 64 4.15 -4.90 -1.77
N GLU A 65 4.01 -4.94 -3.09
CA GLU A 65 2.83 -5.53 -3.70
C GLU A 65 2.71 -7.02 -3.33
N GLY A 66 1.51 -7.45 -2.97
CA GLY A 66 1.23 -8.84 -2.62
C GLY A 66 1.72 -9.25 -1.23
N ALA A 67 2.07 -8.31 -0.35
CA ALA A 67 2.38 -8.57 1.05
C ALA A 67 1.25 -9.34 1.74
N ARG A 68 1.63 -10.29 2.60
CA ARG A 68 0.72 -11.22 3.29
C ARG A 68 0.99 -11.26 4.79
N PRO A 69 -0.01 -11.65 5.59
CA PRO A 69 0.22 -12.01 6.98
C PRO A 69 1.30 -13.10 7.06
N GLY A 70 2.24 -12.95 7.99
CA GLY A 70 3.39 -13.83 8.17
C GLY A 70 4.67 -13.35 7.50
N ASP A 71 4.58 -12.46 6.51
CA ASP A 71 5.76 -11.86 5.87
C ASP A 71 6.58 -11.03 6.88
N LEU A 72 7.87 -10.87 6.62
CA LEU A 72 8.76 -10.08 7.46
C LEU A 72 9.02 -8.71 6.82
N VAL A 73 8.98 -7.68 7.65
CA VAL A 73 9.45 -6.33 7.30
C VAL A 73 10.55 -5.91 8.26
N ARG A 74 11.51 -5.14 7.74
CA ARG A 74 12.67 -4.69 8.52
C ARG A 74 12.65 -3.18 8.69
N CYS A 75 12.77 -2.72 9.92
CA CYS A 75 12.90 -1.30 10.26
C CYS A 75 13.71 -1.17 11.55
N CYS A 76 14.44 -0.07 11.74
CA CYS A 76 15.31 0.15 12.91
C CYS A 76 16.30 -1.00 13.19
N GLY A 77 16.69 -1.75 12.16
CA GLY A 77 17.58 -2.91 12.27
C GLY A 77 16.94 -4.19 12.78
N ARG A 78 15.64 -4.19 13.11
CA ARG A 78 14.85 -5.33 13.63
C ARG A 78 13.87 -5.85 12.57
N ASP A 79 13.55 -7.14 12.68
CA ASP A 79 12.55 -7.79 11.84
C ASP A 79 11.22 -7.89 12.58
N TYR A 80 10.14 -7.50 11.92
CA TYR A 80 8.78 -7.59 12.41
C TYR A 80 7.97 -8.51 11.52
N ARG A 81 7.11 -9.33 12.12
CA ARG A 81 6.14 -10.13 11.39
C ARG A 81 4.90 -9.30 11.11
N LEU A 82 4.48 -9.30 9.85
CA LEU A 82 3.21 -8.71 9.46
C LEU A 82 2.06 -9.57 9.98
N THR A 83 1.16 -8.97 10.72
CA THR A 83 -0.17 -9.52 11.03
C THR A 83 -1.22 -8.69 10.30
N PHE A 84 -2.40 -9.27 10.07
CA PHE A 84 -3.50 -8.56 9.43
C PHE A 84 -4.77 -8.78 10.23
N GLU A 85 -5.22 -7.73 10.88
CA GLU A 85 -6.39 -7.75 11.74
C GLU A 85 -7.23 -6.50 11.47
N TYR A 86 -8.56 -6.63 11.61
CA TYR A 86 -9.50 -5.52 11.42
C TYR A 86 -9.36 -4.77 10.08
N GLY A 87 -8.85 -5.44 9.04
CA GLY A 87 -8.67 -4.86 7.70
C GLY A 87 -7.38 -4.05 7.51
N ALA A 88 -6.44 -4.10 8.46
CA ALA A 88 -5.17 -3.40 8.39
C ALA A 88 -3.99 -4.30 8.75
N PHE A 89 -2.80 -3.96 8.23
CA PHE A 89 -1.57 -4.61 8.62
C PHE A 89 -1.00 -4.01 9.90
N ALA A 90 -0.48 -4.86 10.78
CA ALA A 90 0.33 -4.48 11.93
C ALA A 90 1.70 -5.16 11.83
N ALA A 91 2.71 -4.52 12.42
CA ALA A 91 4.07 -5.06 12.51
C ALA A 91 4.29 -5.49 13.96
N GLU A 92 4.44 -6.80 14.17
CA GLU A 92 4.65 -7.38 15.49
C GLU A 92 6.08 -7.86 15.65
N GLU A 93 6.65 -7.65 16.83
CA GLU A 93 8.00 -8.11 17.12
C GLU A 93 8.05 -9.65 17.07
N VAL A 94 9.07 -10.19 16.41
CA VAL A 94 9.30 -11.64 16.39
C VAL A 94 9.96 -12.02 17.72
N SER A 95 9.15 -12.30 18.73
CA SER A 95 9.63 -12.85 20.01
C SER A 95 10.50 -14.08 19.74
N ARG A 96 11.74 -14.03 20.24
CA ARG A 96 12.76 -15.06 20.04
C ARG A 96 12.58 -16.25 20.98
#